data_AF-A0A3A4VU59-F1
#
_entry.id   AF-A0A3A4VU59-F1
#
_cell.length_a   1.000
_cell.length_b   1.000
_cell.length_c   1.000
_cell.angle_alpha   90.00
_cell.angle_beta   90.00
_cell.angle_gamma   90.00
#
_symmetry.space_group_name_H-M   'P 1'
#
loop_
_entity.id
_entity.type
_entity.pdbx_description
1 polymer ?
#
loop_
_entity_poly.entity_id
_entity_poly.type
_entity_poly.pdbx_seq_one_letter_code
_entity_poly.pdbx_strand_id
1 'polypeptide(L)'
;MSKALIQIIGSLIACSEGVRDDWRKVTKWLEGNLKTLYGDQVEVEYFDLFDANGPKLPKDARLPVVMINSEVICMGEKISIPLIKKNLESLGISRLKH
;
A
#
# COMPACT_ATOMS: atom_id res chain seq x y z
N MET A 1 0.16 8.44 -19.71
CA MET A 1 -0.79 8.33 -18.57
C MET A 1 0.05 8.16 -17.32
N SER A 2 -0.26 8.87 -16.24
CA SER A 2 0.46 8.71 -14.96
C SER A 2 -0.03 7.44 -14.27
N LYS A 3 0.90 6.54 -13.95
CA LYS A 3 0.69 5.34 -13.14
C LYS A 3 0.23 5.75 -11.73
N ALA A 4 -0.74 5.06 -11.14
CA ALA A 4 -1.06 5.26 -9.73
C ALA A 4 -0.04 4.55 -8.86
N LEU A 5 0.55 5.28 -7.93
CA LEU A 5 1.52 4.76 -6.98
C LEU A 5 0.82 4.43 -5.66
N ILE A 6 0.76 3.15 -5.31
CA ILE A 6 0.29 2.66 -4.02
C ILE A 6 1.50 2.49 -3.10
N GLN A 7 1.57 3.28 -2.04
CA GLN A 7 2.68 3.23 -1.08
C GLN A 7 2.17 2.61 0.22
N ILE A 8 2.88 1.59 0.71
CA ILE A 8 2.58 0.95 2.00
C ILE A 8 3.75 1.22 2.93
N ILE A 9 3.46 1.84 4.05
CA ILE A 9 4.44 2.14 5.08
C ILE A 9 4.16 1.23 6.27
N GLY A 10 5.15 0.43 6.62
CA GLY A 10 5.09 -0.53 7.72
C GLY A 10 6.30 -0.43 8.62
N SER A 11 6.31 -1.23 9.68
CA SER A 11 7.50 -1.47 10.48
C SER A 11 7.53 -2.94 10.86
N LEU A 12 8.70 -3.40 11.29
CA LEU A 12 8.80 -4.63 12.06
C LEU A 12 7.85 -4.54 13.27
N ILE A 13 7.04 -5.59 13.45
CA ILE A 13 6.14 -5.69 14.61
C ILE A 13 6.80 -6.63 15.61
N ALA A 14 7.15 -6.12 16.78
CA ALA A 14 7.52 -6.96 17.91
C ALA A 14 6.24 -7.55 18.52
N CYS A 15 6.14 -8.87 18.58
CA CYS A 15 5.07 -9.61 19.25
C CYS A 15 5.67 -10.62 20.24
N SER A 16 4.80 -11.28 21.02
CA SER A 16 5.20 -12.30 22.00
C SER A 16 5.97 -13.49 21.40
N GLU A 17 5.91 -13.67 20.08
CA GLU A 17 6.55 -14.74 19.31
C GLU A 17 7.84 -14.28 18.59
N GLY A 18 8.27 -13.03 18.79
CA GLY A 18 9.44 -12.43 18.14
C GLY A 18 9.08 -11.27 17.21
N VAL A 19 9.85 -11.09 16.14
CA VAL A 19 9.65 -9.99 15.19
C VAL A 19 8.95 -10.51 13.94
N ARG A 20 7.81 -9.90 13.58
CA ARG A 20 7.03 -10.25 12.38
C ARG A 20 7.17 -9.16 11.31
N ASP A 21 7.34 -9.62 10.07
CA ASP A 21 7.32 -8.78 8.86
C ASP A 21 6.10 -9.14 7.99
N ASP A 22 4.92 -9.06 8.59
CA ASP A 22 3.67 -9.39 7.90
C ASP A 22 3.33 -8.34 6.84
N TRP A 23 3.70 -7.08 7.06
CA TRP A 23 3.38 -5.98 6.14
C TRP A 23 4.11 -6.14 4.82
N ARG A 24 5.39 -6.50 4.81
CA ARG A 24 6.11 -6.74 3.56
C ARG A 24 5.55 -7.94 2.79
N LYS A 25 5.16 -9.02 3.50
CA LYS A 25 4.50 -10.18 2.87
C LYS A 25 3.16 -9.81 2.24
N VAL A 26 2.31 -9.09 2.97
CA VAL A 26 1.02 -8.60 2.46
C VAL A 26 1.23 -7.66 1.28
N THR A 27 2.24 -6.79 1.33
CA THR A 27 2.56 -5.85 0.25
C THR A 27 2.97 -6.57 -1.03
N LYS A 28 3.87 -7.57 -0.95
CA LYS A 28 4.26 -8.38 -2.10
C LYS A 28 3.07 -9.13 -2.72
N TRP A 29 2.19 -9.67 -1.88
CA TRP A 29 1.00 -10.35 -2.38
C TRP A 29 0.01 -9.36 -3.04
N LEU A 30 -0.17 -8.18 -2.44
CA LEU A 30 -1.00 -7.11 -3.01
C LEU A 30 -0.46 -6.66 -4.37
N GLU A 31 0.85 -6.44 -4.49
CA GLU A 31 1.53 -6.08 -5.74
C GLU A 31 1.18 -7.06 -6.86
N GLY A 32 1.32 -8.37 -6.60
CA GLY A 32 0.95 -9.41 -7.57
C GLY A 32 -0.52 -9.34 -7.97
N ASN A 33 -1.42 -9.15 -7.00
CA ASN A 33 -2.86 -9.04 -7.27
C ASN A 33 -3.21 -7.81 -8.12
N LEU A 34 -2.68 -6.64 -7.75
CA LEU A 34 -2.96 -5.39 -8.44
C LEU A 34 -2.32 -5.38 -9.83
N LYS A 35 -1.10 -5.89 -9.99
CA LYS A 35 -0.47 -6.03 -11.32
C LYS A 35 -1.26 -6.95 -12.25
N THR A 36 -1.83 -8.04 -11.72
CA THR A 36 -2.69 -8.94 -12.51
C THR A 36 -4.00 -8.26 -12.95
N LEU A 37 -4.55 -7.38 -12.12
CA LEU A 37 -5.83 -6.73 -12.37
C LEU A 37 -5.74 -5.44 -13.18
N TYR A 38 -4.65 -4.69 -13.03
CA TYR A 38 -4.52 -3.32 -13.57
C TYR A 38 -3.29 -3.15 -14.47
N GLY A 39 -2.36 -4.10 -14.48
CA GLY A 39 -1.13 -4.04 -15.27
C GLY A 39 -0.23 -2.87 -14.86
N ASP A 40 0.37 -2.23 -15.85
CA ASP A 40 1.31 -1.12 -15.65
C ASP A 40 0.63 0.20 -15.27
N GLN A 41 -0.69 0.21 -15.10
CA GLN A 41 -1.43 1.37 -14.59
C GLN A 41 -1.18 1.62 -13.09
N VAL A 42 -0.63 0.64 -12.37
CA VAL A 42 -0.40 0.71 -10.93
C VAL A 42 1.02 0.28 -10.54
N GLU A 43 1.55 0.92 -9.50
CA GLU A 43 2.81 0.56 -8.82
C GLU A 43 2.51 0.28 -7.37
N VAL A 44 3.21 -0.70 -6.77
CA VAL A 44 3.16 -0.89 -5.32
C VAL A 44 4.56 -0.77 -4.77
N GLU A 45 4.76 0.15 -3.82
CA GLU A 45 6.02 0.33 -3.11
C GLU A 45 5.82 0.09 -1.62
N TYR A 46 6.79 -0.56 -1.00
CA TYR A 46 6.86 -0.73 0.45
C TYR A 46 7.97 0.13 1.02
N PHE A 47 7.67 0.86 2.08
CA PHE A 47 8.63 1.61 2.88
C PHE A 47 8.62 1.12 4.32
N ASP A 48 9.80 0.97 4.90
CA ASP A 48 9.91 0.86 6.34
C ASP A 48 9.72 2.26 6.97
N LEU A 49 9.12 2.31 8.17
CA LEU A 49 8.77 3.57 8.86
C LEU A 49 9.96 4.54 8.98
N PHE A 50 11.17 3.98 9.10
CA PHE A 50 12.41 4.74 9.26
C PHE A 50 13.22 4.88 7.97
N ASP A 51 12.65 4.55 6.81
CA ASP A 51 13.30 4.76 5.52
C ASP A 51 13.46 6.26 5.24
N ALA A 52 14.70 6.70 5.01
CA ALA A 52 15.03 8.10 4.73
C ALA A 52 14.40 8.62 3.44
N ASN A 53 14.06 7.71 2.51
CA ASN A 53 13.40 8.05 1.25
C ASN A 53 11.89 7.79 1.29
N GLY A 54 11.34 7.45 2.47
CA GLY A 54 9.92 7.19 2.66
C GLY A 54 9.03 8.43 2.47
N PRO A 55 7.75 8.24 2.16
CA PRO A 55 6.80 9.34 2.05
C PRO A 55 6.59 10.03 3.40
N LYS A 56 6.26 11.32 3.35
CA LYS A 56 5.94 12.08 4.57
C LYS A 56 4.66 11.55 5.19
N LEU A 57 4.74 11.14 6.46
CA LEU A 57 3.59 10.65 7.22
C LEU A 57 2.88 11.79 7.97
N PRO A 58 1.55 11.70 8.18
CA PRO A 58 0.83 12.61 9.06
C PRO A 58 1.28 12.42 10.52
N LYS A 59 1.10 13.45 11.36
CA LYS A 59 1.56 13.45 12.75
C LYS A 59 0.89 12.37 13.61
N ASP A 60 -0.30 11.94 13.23
CA ASP A 60 -1.14 10.94 13.88
C ASP A 60 -1.14 9.59 13.12
N ALA A 61 -0.14 9.36 12.26
CA ALA A 61 0.01 8.13 11.50
C ALA A 61 0.02 6.89 12.42
N ARG A 62 -0.88 5.94 12.10
CA ARG A 62 -0.92 4.62 12.73
C ARG A 62 -0.54 3.58 11.68
N LEU A 63 0.32 2.63 12.02
CA LEU A 63 0.77 1.61 11.07
C LEU A 63 -0.23 0.44 10.94
N PRO A 64 -0.32 -0.19 9.75
CA PRO A 64 0.32 0.24 8.50
C PRO A 64 -0.40 1.48 7.93
N VAL A 65 0.34 2.32 7.20
CA VAL A 65 -0.23 3.43 6.42
C VAL A 65 -0.28 3.00 4.97
N VAL A 66 -1.42 3.20 4.32
CA VAL A 66 -1.57 2.99 2.87
C VAL A 66 -1.90 4.32 2.22
N MET A 67 -1.14 4.64 1.18
CA MET A 67 -1.29 5.87 0.40
C MET A 67 -1.48 5.53 -1.08
N ILE A 68 -2.23 6.37 -1.80
CA ILE A 68 -2.29 6.34 -3.26
C ILE A 68 -1.93 7.73 -3.76
N ASN A 69 -0.92 7.85 -4.61
CA ASN A 69 -0.40 9.13 -5.11
C ASN A 69 -0.11 10.13 -3.97
N SER A 70 0.51 9.63 -2.90
CA SER A 70 0.80 10.40 -1.68
C SER A 70 -0.41 10.91 -0.89
N GLU A 71 -1.63 10.44 -1.18
CA GLU A 71 -2.81 10.66 -0.34
C GLU A 71 -3.08 9.45 0.55
N VAL A 72 -3.26 9.67 1.86
CA VAL A 72 -3.54 8.59 2.81
C VAL A 72 -4.97 8.08 2.61
N ILE A 73 -5.11 6.78 2.34
CA ILE A 73 -6.42 6.12 2.18
C ILE A 73 -6.82 5.31 3.41
N CYS A 74 -5.86 4.74 4.14
CA CYS A 74 -6.10 4.15 5.46
C CYS A 74 -4.83 4.13 6.31
N MET A 75 -5.00 4.11 7.63
CA MET A 75 -3.91 4.03 8.60
C MET A 75 -4.37 3.31 9.88
N GLY A 76 -3.52 2.46 10.44
CA GLY A 76 -3.75 1.81 11.74
C GLY A 76 -4.61 0.56 11.70
N GLU A 77 -5.07 0.19 10.51
CA GLU A 77 -5.94 -0.97 10.28
C GLU A 77 -5.30 -1.93 9.28
N LYS A 78 -5.88 -3.12 9.14
CA LYS A 78 -5.46 -4.09 8.13
C LYS A 78 -5.56 -3.48 6.73
N ILE A 79 -4.55 -3.72 5.89
CA ILE A 79 -4.53 -3.30 4.49
C ILE A 79 -5.78 -3.83 3.76
N SER A 80 -6.63 -2.92 3.27
CA SER A 80 -7.92 -3.23 2.67
C SER A 80 -7.87 -3.15 1.16
N ILE A 81 -7.81 -4.30 0.49
CA ILE A 81 -7.83 -4.38 -0.98
C ILE A 81 -9.11 -3.77 -1.57
N PRO A 82 -10.33 -4.03 -1.04
CA PRO A 82 -11.53 -3.41 -1.59
C PRO A 82 -11.46 -1.89 -1.56
N LEU A 83 -10.89 -1.31 -0.50
CA LEU A 83 -10.70 0.13 -0.38
C LEU A 83 -9.70 0.65 -1.43
N ILE A 84 -8.57 -0.03 -1.62
CA ILE A 84 -7.58 0.31 -2.65
C ILE A 84 -8.23 0.27 -4.03
N LYS A 85 -8.96 -0.80 -4.36
CA LYS A 85 -9.65 -0.95 -5.65
C LYS A 85 -10.66 0.18 -5.89
N LYS A 86 -11.48 0.50 -4.88
CA LYS A 86 -12.46 1.59 -4.98
C LYS A 86 -11.79 2.93 -5.25
N ASN A 87 -10.66 3.22 -4.59
CA ASN A 87 -9.91 4.45 -4.84
C ASN A 87 -9.30 4.48 -6.24
N LEU A 88 -8.69 3.37 -6.71
CA LEU A 88 -8.18 3.27 -8.08
C LEU A 88 -9.29 3.50 -9.12
N GLU A 89 -10.46 2.89 -8.93
CA GLU A 89 -11.62 3.06 -9.79
C GLU A 89 -12.12 4.52 -9.79
N SER A 90 -12.09 5.20 -8.62
CA SER A 90 -12.45 6.62 -8.49
C SER A 90 -11.44 7.56 -9.18
N LEU A 91 -10.19 7.11 -9.35
CA LEU A 91 -9.15 7.79 -10.13
C LEU A 91 -9.24 7.50 -11.64
N GLY A 92 -10.27 6.76 -12.08
CA GLY A 92 -10.47 6.39 -13.48
C GLY A 92 -9.60 5.21 -13.94
N ILE A 93 -8.95 4.50 -13.00
CA ILE A 93 -8.13 3.32 -13.32
C ILE A 93 -9.03 2.09 -13.36
N SER A 94 -9.24 1.60 -14.58
CA SER A 94 -10.06 0.41 -14.82
C SER A 94 -9.22 -0.86 -14.85
N ARG A 95 -9.84 -1.96 -14.42
CA ARG A 95 -9.25 -3.30 -14.55
C ARG A 95 -9.01 -3.64 -16.02
N LEU A 96 -7.94 -4.39 -16.26
CA LEU A 96 -7.69 -5.00 -17.56
C LEU A 96 -8.83 -5.98 -17.88
N LYS A 97 -9.32 -5.92 -19.11
CA LYS A 97 -10.21 -6.94 -19.66
C LYS A 97 -9.30 -8.12 -20.05
N HIS A 98 -9.43 -9.23 -19.33
CA HIS A 98 -8.87 -10.51 -19.74
C HIS A 98 -9.76 -11.14 -20.81
#